data_AF-A0A6J0ZZQ4-F1
#
_entry.id   AF-A0A6J0ZZQ4-F1
#
_cell.length_a   1.000
_cell.length_b   1.000
_cell.length_c   1.000
_cell.angle_alpha   90.00
_cell.angle_beta   90.00
_cell.angle_gamma   90.00
#
_symmetry.space_group_name_H-M   'P 1'
#
loop_
_entity.id
_entity.type
_entity.pdbx_description
1 polymer ?
#
loop_
_entity_poly.entity_id
_entity_poly.type
_entity_poly.pdbx_seq_one_letter_code
_entity_poly.pdbx_strand_id
1 'polypeptide(L)'
;MIRIRFWSSRREAWPRMVPQTSTVLNVFGSRAFERYRSDMTLLESTGVNEGGNVYDKLLKQASAALLNSYARKGFPYSAWEVKTLMIQGLVSEDAAVRLTQRFSIANDACN
;
A
#
# COMPACT_ATOMS: atom_id res chain seq x y z
N MET A 1 -9.68 -3.31 -14.19
CA MET A 1 -10.38 -2.50 -13.17
C MET A 1 -10.15 -3.16 -11.81
N ILE A 2 -9.09 -2.79 -11.10
CA ILE A 2 -8.78 -3.36 -9.78
C ILE A 2 -9.78 -2.78 -8.78
N ARG A 3 -10.64 -3.63 -8.21
CA ARG A 3 -11.66 -3.22 -7.26
C ARG A 3 -11.02 -3.08 -5.90
N ILE A 4 -10.66 -1.85 -5.53
CA ILE A 4 -10.24 -1.54 -4.16
C ILE A 4 -11.47 -1.67 -3.24
N ARG A 5 -11.73 -2.86 -2.70
CA ARG A 5 -12.91 -3.15 -1.85
C ARG A 5 -13.02 -2.26 -0.60
N PHE A 6 -11.88 -1.71 -0.14
CA PHE A 6 -11.85 -0.76 0.97
C PHE A 6 -12.58 0.55 0.61
N TRP A 7 -12.45 1.01 -0.65
CA TRP A 7 -13.02 2.29 -1.10
C TRP A 7 -14.31 2.16 -1.90
N SER A 8 -14.62 0.99 -2.48
CA SER A 8 -15.82 0.84 -3.32
C SER A 8 -17.14 0.81 -2.54
N SER A 9 -17.10 0.54 -1.23
CA SER A 9 -18.32 0.35 -0.42
C SER A 9 -18.60 1.46 0.61
N ARG A 10 -17.63 2.34 0.90
CA ARG A 10 -17.65 3.24 2.08
C ARG A 10 -18.00 2.55 3.42
N ARG A 11 -17.97 1.22 3.50
CA ARG A 11 -18.42 0.46 4.70
C ARG A 11 -17.33 0.34 5.76
N GLU A 12 -16.07 0.45 5.39
CA GLU A 12 -14.94 0.25 6.31
C GLU A 12 -14.39 1.60 6.77
N ALA A 13 -14.43 1.86 8.08
CA ALA A 13 -13.85 3.06 8.67
C ALA A 13 -12.32 3.04 8.55
N TRP A 14 -11.72 4.22 8.40
CA TRP A 14 -10.28 4.35 8.35
C TRP A 14 -9.61 3.80 9.64
N PRO A 15 -8.52 3.01 9.55
CA PRO A 15 -7.94 2.39 10.72
C PRO A 15 -7.38 3.42 11.70
N ARG A 16 -7.69 3.28 13.00
CA ARG A 16 -7.18 4.19 14.05
C ARG A 16 -5.66 4.14 14.22
N MET A 17 -5.03 3.04 13.83
CA MET A 17 -3.59 2.78 14.02
C MET A 17 -2.69 3.68 13.14
N VAL A 18 -3.25 4.29 12.09
CA VAL A 18 -2.50 5.14 11.17
C VAL A 18 -3.38 6.34 10.85
N PRO A 19 -3.06 7.58 11.26
CA PRO A 19 -3.85 8.75 10.86
C PRO A 19 -3.92 8.93 9.34
N GLN A 20 -5.01 9.48 8.81
CA GLN A 20 -5.15 9.79 7.36
C GLN A 20 -4.06 10.73 6.84
N THR A 21 -3.55 11.60 7.71
CA THR A 21 -2.46 12.54 7.46
C THR A 21 -1.07 11.90 7.53
N SER A 22 -0.98 10.58 7.78
CA SER A 22 0.31 9.89 7.84
C SER A 22 0.97 9.89 6.47
N THR A 23 2.21 10.36 6.43
CA THR A 23 3.02 10.37 5.21
C THR A 23 3.55 8.97 4.90
N VAL A 24 3.81 8.73 3.62
CA VAL A 24 4.51 7.55 3.10
C VAL A 24 5.87 7.38 3.80
N LEU A 25 6.58 8.49 4.04
CA LEU A 25 7.84 8.50 4.80
C LEU A 25 7.65 7.99 6.24
N ASN A 26 6.66 8.50 6.98
CA ASN A 26 6.44 8.09 8.37
C ASN A 26 6.04 6.61 8.48
N VAL A 27 5.41 6.07 7.44
CA VAL A 27 4.85 4.71 7.45
C VAL A 27 5.85 3.67 6.95
N PHE A 28 6.60 3.97 5.89
CA PHE A 28 7.50 3.04 5.20
C PHE A 28 8.98 3.38 5.38
N GLY A 29 9.31 4.51 6.01
CA GLY A 29 10.68 4.91 6.34
C GLY A 29 11.43 5.60 5.21
N SER A 30 12.71 5.88 5.48
CA SER A 30 13.58 6.73 4.64
C SER A 30 13.75 6.25 3.20
N ARG A 31 13.70 4.93 2.96
CA ARG A 31 13.84 4.37 1.60
C ARG A 31 12.70 4.80 0.67
N ALA A 32 11.54 5.14 1.24
CA ALA A 32 10.43 5.71 0.50
C ALA A 32 10.63 7.22 0.24
N PHE A 33 11.28 7.95 1.15
CA PHE A 33 11.62 9.37 0.96
C PHE A 33 12.58 9.60 -0.21
N GLU A 34 13.49 8.67 -0.48
CA GLU A 34 14.39 8.76 -1.65
C GLU A 34 13.63 8.74 -2.99
N ARG A 35 12.37 8.30 -3.00
CA ARG A 35 11.59 8.06 -4.24
C ARG A 35 10.32 8.89 -4.34
N TYR A 36 9.74 9.29 -3.22
CA TYR A 36 8.47 10.01 -3.16
C TYR A 36 8.63 11.32 -2.41
N ARG A 37 7.73 12.27 -2.67
CA ARG A 37 7.71 13.53 -1.92
C ARG A 37 7.49 13.26 -0.44
N SER A 38 8.16 14.00 0.43
CA SER A 38 8.09 13.82 1.89
C SER A 38 6.71 14.06 2.48
N ASP A 39 5.90 14.89 1.82
CA ASP A 39 4.55 15.27 2.22
C ASP A 39 3.47 14.31 1.71
N MET A 40 3.82 13.37 0.82
CA MET A 40 2.86 12.46 0.20
C MET A 40 2.22 11.56 1.26
N THR A 41 0.90 11.65 1.38
CA THR A 41 0.10 10.88 2.34
C THR A 41 -0.18 9.47 1.83
N LEU A 42 -0.46 8.55 2.77
CA LEU A 42 -0.97 7.22 2.40
C LEU A 42 -2.26 7.32 1.58
N LEU A 43 -3.13 8.27 1.89
CA LEU A 43 -4.38 8.46 1.16
C LEU A 43 -4.11 8.80 -0.31
N GLU A 44 -3.29 9.82 -0.58
CA GLU A 44 -2.89 10.20 -1.93
C GLU A 44 -2.23 9.03 -2.67
N SER A 45 -1.42 8.24 -1.97
CA SER A 45 -0.73 7.09 -2.56
C SER A 45 -1.66 6.00 -3.10
N THR A 46 -2.87 5.87 -2.53
CA THR A 46 -3.87 4.92 -3.04
C THR A 46 -4.55 5.37 -4.34
N GLY A 47 -4.49 6.68 -4.64
CA GLY A 47 -5.05 7.31 -5.83
C GLY A 47 -4.05 7.48 -6.98
N VAL A 48 -2.79 7.06 -6.81
CA VAL A 48 -1.77 7.19 -7.86
C VAL A 48 -2.20 6.45 -9.12
N ASN A 49 -2.10 7.15 -10.26
CA ASN A 49 -2.52 6.64 -11.56
C ASN A 49 -1.67 5.45 -12.01
N GLU A 50 -2.30 4.45 -12.63
CA GLU A 50 -1.63 3.20 -13.07
C GLU A 50 -0.67 3.39 -14.27
N GLY A 51 -0.60 4.60 -14.83
CA GLY A 51 0.41 5.01 -15.81
C GLY A 51 1.78 5.36 -15.20
N GLY A 52 1.92 5.32 -13.87
CA GLY A 52 3.19 5.51 -13.18
C GLY A 52 4.19 4.36 -13.33
N ASN A 53 5.40 4.55 -12.81
CA ASN A 53 6.46 3.54 -12.86
C ASN A 53 6.13 2.32 -11.97
N VAL A 54 6.96 1.27 -12.02
CA VAL A 54 6.71 0.04 -11.24
C VAL A 54 6.64 0.30 -9.73
N TYR A 55 7.39 1.26 -9.20
CA TYR A 55 7.39 1.60 -7.79
C TYR A 55 6.13 2.36 -7.39
N ASP A 56 5.54 3.17 -8.27
CA ASP A 56 4.25 3.83 -8.04
C ASP A 56 3.13 2.79 -7.88
N LYS A 57 3.16 1.75 -8.72
CA LYS A 57 2.23 0.61 -8.63
C LYS A 57 2.44 -0.19 -7.34
N LEU A 58 3.69 -0.41 -6.96
CA LEU A 58 4.03 -1.06 -5.69
C LEU A 58 3.49 -0.24 -4.51
N LEU A 59 3.75 1.08 -4.49
CA LEU A 59 3.29 1.97 -3.43
C LEU A 59 1.77 1.92 -3.29
N LYS A 60 1.04 2.05 -4.40
CA LYS A 60 -0.43 1.96 -4.41
C LYS A 60 -0.93 0.66 -3.76
N GLN A 61 -0.39 -0.48 -4.19
CA GLN A 61 -0.83 -1.79 -3.69
C GLN A 61 -0.38 -2.07 -2.25
N ALA A 62 0.82 -1.63 -1.86
CA ALA A 62 1.33 -1.76 -0.51
C ALA A 62 0.55 -0.88 0.48
N SER A 63 0.19 0.36 0.10
CA SER A 63 -0.66 1.23 0.92
C SER A 63 -2.05 0.63 1.11
N ALA A 64 -2.66 0.07 0.05
CA ALA A 64 -3.92 -0.64 0.16
C ALA A 64 -3.81 -1.89 1.06
N ALA A 65 -2.74 -2.68 0.92
CA ALA A 65 -2.50 -3.85 1.75
C ALA A 65 -2.29 -3.49 3.23
N LEU A 66 -1.60 -2.38 3.50
CA LEU A 66 -1.40 -1.89 4.86
C LEU A 66 -2.73 -1.51 5.52
N LEU A 67 -3.58 -0.78 4.81
CA LEU A 67 -4.91 -0.42 5.31
C LEU A 67 -5.77 -1.66 5.56
N ASN A 68 -5.78 -2.61 4.62
CA ASN A 68 -6.50 -3.88 4.78
C ASN A 68 -5.98 -4.70 5.97
N SER A 69 -4.66 -4.71 6.23
CA SER A 69 -4.07 -5.43 7.36
C SER A 69 -4.53 -4.93 8.73
N TYR A 70 -4.92 -3.65 8.83
CA TYR A 70 -5.45 -3.08 10.06
C TYR A 70 -6.97 -3.21 10.17
N ALA A 71 -7.68 -3.17 9.05
CA ALA A 71 -9.14 -3.11 9.03
C ALA A 71 -9.81 -4.49 8.96
N ARG A 72 -9.15 -5.49 8.37
CA ARG A 72 -9.79 -6.77 8.01
C ARG A 72 -9.22 -7.94 8.77
N LYS A 73 -10.11 -8.68 9.43
CA LYS A 73 -9.78 -9.99 10.00
C LYS A 73 -9.47 -10.98 8.87
N GLY A 74 -8.38 -11.74 9.01
CA GLY A 74 -7.99 -12.76 8.03
C GLY A 74 -7.29 -12.22 6.78
N PHE A 75 -6.92 -10.92 6.73
CA PHE A 75 -6.04 -10.43 5.68
C PHE A 75 -4.69 -11.18 5.74
N PRO A 76 -4.13 -11.64 4.60
CA PRO A 76 -3.02 -12.59 4.58
C PRO A 76 -1.67 -11.99 5.00
N TYR A 77 -1.60 -10.69 5.26
CA TYR A 77 -0.39 -10.02 5.73
C TYR A 77 -0.69 -9.21 7.00
N SER A 78 0.20 -9.28 7.97
CA SER A 78 0.25 -8.30 9.06
C SER A 78 0.77 -6.95 8.55
N ALA A 79 0.48 -5.87 9.28
CA ALA A 79 0.97 -4.54 8.95
C ALA A 79 2.51 -4.47 8.91
N TRP A 80 3.19 -5.22 9.77
CA TRP A 80 4.64 -5.32 9.78
C TRP A 80 5.17 -5.97 8.50
N GLU A 81 4.60 -7.10 8.09
CA GLU A 81 4.99 -7.79 6.85
C GLU A 81 4.79 -6.90 5.63
N VAL A 82 3.69 -6.14 5.55
CA VAL A 82 3.48 -5.19 4.46
C VAL A 82 4.60 -4.15 4.40
N LYS A 83 4.99 -3.57 5.54
CA LYS A 83 6.08 -2.58 5.59
C LYS A 83 7.42 -3.18 5.16
N THR A 84 7.78 -4.36 5.67
CA THR A 84 9.02 -5.04 5.31
C THR A 84 9.06 -5.38 3.82
N LEU A 85 7.97 -5.93 3.28
CA LEU A 85 7.87 -6.28 1.87
C LEU A 85 7.92 -5.04 0.98
N MET A 86 7.25 -3.93 1.36
CA MET A 86 7.36 -2.67 0.63
C MET A 86 8.83 -2.22 0.51
N ILE A 87 9.58 -2.22 1.62
CA ILE A 87 11.01 -1.85 1.62
C ILE A 87 11.84 -2.78 0.73
N GLN A 88 11.56 -4.10 0.74
CA GLN A 88 12.21 -5.06 -0.16
C GLN A 88 11.88 -4.81 -1.63
N GLY A 89 10.65 -4.41 -1.94
CA GLY A 89 10.23 -4.07 -3.30
C GLY A 89 10.96 -2.84 -3.84
N LEU A 90 11.35 -1.90 -2.98
CA LEU A 90 12.15 -0.74 -3.38
C LEU A 90 13.62 -1.05 -3.70
N VAL A 91 14.07 -2.30 -3.56
CA VAL A 91 15.46 -2.70 -3.85
C VAL A 91 15.73 -2.82 -5.36
N SER A 92 14.74 -3.25 -6.15
CA SER A 92 14.87 -3.44 -7.61
C SER A 92 13.51 -3.43 -8.29
N GLU A 93 13.48 -3.15 -9.59
CA GLU A 93 12.24 -3.18 -10.39
C GLU A 93 11.61 -4.56 -10.39
N ASP A 94 12.42 -5.62 -10.53
CA ASP A 94 12.00 -7.01 -10.44
C ASP A 94 11.31 -7.34 -9.11
N ALA A 95 11.86 -6.88 -7.98
CA ALA A 95 11.23 -7.04 -6.68
C ALA A 95 9.91 -6.25 -6.59
N ALA A 96 9.90 -5.03 -7.13
CA ALA A 96 8.70 -4.19 -7.17
C ALA A 96 7.58 -4.85 -7.99
N VAL A 97 7.87 -5.41 -9.17
CA VAL A 97 6.88 -6.13 -10.00
C VAL A 97 6.28 -7.29 -9.21
N ARG A 98 7.12 -8.17 -8.66
CA ARG A 98 6.66 -9.37 -7.93
C ARG A 98 5.79 -9.01 -6.73
N LEU A 99 6.21 -8.01 -5.95
CA LEU A 99 5.49 -7.61 -4.74
C LEU A 99 4.22 -6.83 -5.05
N THR A 100 4.21 -6.04 -6.13
CA THR A 100 2.98 -5.41 -6.66
C THR A 100 1.93 -6.47 -6.96
N GLN A 101 2.31 -7.54 -7.67
CA GLN A 101 1.39 -8.63 -8.00
C GLN A 101 0.88 -9.35 -6.75
N ARG A 102 1.77 -9.67 -5.79
CA ARG A 102 1.38 -10.32 -4.52
C ARG A 102 0.40 -9.48 -3.70
N PHE A 103 0.65 -8.17 -3.59
CA PHE A 103 -0.26 -7.28 -2.88
C PHE A 103 -1.59 -7.12 -3.62
N SER A 104 -1.58 -7.00 -4.95
CA SER A 104 -2.81 -6.94 -5.76
C SER A 104 -3.68 -8.17 -5.51
N ILE A 105 -3.10 -9.37 -5.58
CA ILE A 105 -3.83 -10.62 -5.34
C ILE A 105 -4.43 -10.63 -3.93
N ALA A 106 -3.66 -10.26 -2.89
CA ALA A 106 -4.19 -10.21 -1.52
C ALA A 106 -5.31 -9.17 -1.34
N ASN A 107 -5.18 -8.01 -1.98
CA ASN A 107 -6.18 -6.96 -1.95
C ASN A 107 -7.49 -7.39 -2.66
N ASP A 108 -7.38 -8.16 -3.74
CA ASP A 108 -8.50 -8.64 -4.56
C ASP A 108 -9.13 -9.95 -4.04
N ALA A 109 -8.35 -10.86 -3.47
CA ALA A 109 -8.79 -12.17 -2.95
C ALA A 109 -9.70 -12.07 -1.71
N CYS A 110 -9.95 -10.86 -1.22
CA CYS A 110 -10.86 -10.61 -0.11
C CYS A 110 -12.32 -10.74 -0.56
N ASN A 111 -12.98 -11.86 -0.21
CA ASN A 111 -14.44 -12.09 -0.30
C ASN A 111 -15.24 -11.42 0.81
#